data_AF-H8G856-F1
#
_entry.id   AF-H8G856-F1
#
_cell.length_a   1.000
_cell.length_b   1.000
_cell.length_c   1.000
_cell.angle_alpha   90.00
_cell.angle_beta   90.00
_cell.angle_gamma   90.00
#
_symmetry.space_group_name_H-M   'P 1'
#
loop_
_entity.id
_entity.type
_entity.pdbx_description
1 polymer ?
#
loop_
_entity_poly.entity_id
_entity_poly.type
_entity_poly.pdbx_seq_one_letter_code
_entity_poly.pdbx_strand_id
1 'polypeptide(L)'
;MNDPEPYAVLTRQQWQLLNDTLADLCGASGGSREDLHDLAVGVLETSRPAHWTTSMEDSPARSLWCRVYEIIGALAHLADAAPHDARQIRRLSVEVKWLAEHMRTFPGPVRVSECSDA
;
A
#
# COMPACT_ATOMS: atom_id res chain seq x y z
N MET A 1 29.05 30.04 2.88
CA MET A 1 28.40 28.71 2.90
C MET A 1 26.98 28.98 3.31
N ASN A 2 25.99 28.71 2.45
CA ASN A 2 24.60 28.78 2.85
C ASN A 2 24.32 27.52 3.65
N ASP A 3 23.98 27.67 4.92
CA ASP A 3 23.46 26.54 5.70
C ASP A 3 22.21 26.01 5.00
N PRO A 4 22.04 24.68 4.89
CA PRO A 4 20.85 24.11 4.27
C PRO A 4 19.59 24.60 5.01
N GLU A 5 18.56 24.94 4.24
CA GLU A 5 17.28 25.39 4.78
C GLU A 5 16.72 24.31 5.73
N PRO A 6 16.25 24.68 6.94
CA PRO A 6 15.72 23.71 7.89
C PRO A 6 14.48 23.03 7.30
N TYR A 7 14.57 21.73 7.03
CA TYR A 7 13.47 20.94 6.48
C TYR A 7 12.55 20.43 7.59
N ALA A 8 11.24 20.50 7.36
CA ALA A 8 10.26 19.89 8.23
C ALA A 8 10.34 18.36 8.08
N VAL A 9 10.53 17.65 9.20
CA VAL A 9 10.43 16.19 9.24
C VAL A 9 8.96 15.83 9.50
N LEU A 10 8.33 15.14 8.54
CA LEU A 10 6.97 14.66 8.72
C LEU A 10 6.93 13.57 9.79
N THR A 11 5.86 13.56 10.60
CA THR A 11 5.51 12.37 11.37
C THR A 11 4.85 11.33 10.47
N ARG A 12 4.84 10.06 10.90
CA ARG A 12 4.21 8.96 10.13
C ARG A 12 2.74 9.22 9.83
N GLN A 13 2.03 9.82 10.79
CA GLN A 13 0.62 10.18 10.62
C GLN A 13 0.43 11.33 9.62
N GLN A 14 1.30 12.35 9.65
CA GLN A 14 1.23 13.45 8.68
C GLN A 14 1.50 12.98 7.27
N TRP A 15 2.50 12.11 7.09
CA TRP A 15 2.80 11.50 5.80
C TRP A 15 1.62 10.68 5.27
N GLN A 16 1.02 9.83 6.11
CA GLN A 16 -0.16 9.04 5.73
C GLN A 16 -1.35 9.95 5.35
N LEU A 17 -1.62 10.99 6.14
CA LEU A 17 -2.71 11.92 5.87
C LEU A 17 -2.49 12.68 4.55
N LEU A 18 -1.24 13.05 4.23
CA LEU A 18 -0.91 13.67 2.95
C LEU A 18 -1.14 12.70 1.79
N ASN A 19 -0.71 11.45 1.92
CA ASN A 19 -0.96 10.41 0.92
C ASN A 19 -2.46 10.19 0.69
N ASP A 20 -3.25 10.07 1.75
CA ASP A 20 -4.71 9.88 1.67
C ASP A 20 -5.39 11.11 1.03
N THR A 21 -4.95 12.32 1.37
CA THR A 21 -5.48 13.56 0.78
C THR A 21 -5.20 13.65 -0.73
N LEU A 22 -4.03 13.19 -1.17
CA LEU A 22 -3.70 13.13 -2.61
C LEU A 22 -4.62 12.15 -3.34
N ALA A 23 -4.90 10.98 -2.75
CA ALA A 23 -5.82 10.01 -3.30
C ALA A 23 -7.26 10.57 -3.38
N ASP A 24 -7.72 11.27 -2.35
CA ASP A 24 -9.03 11.93 -2.33
C ASP A 24 -9.15 13.02 -3.42
N LEU A 25 -8.09 13.80 -3.64
CA LEU A 25 -8.04 14.80 -4.72
C LEU A 25 -8.11 14.15 -6.11
N CYS A 26 -7.42 13.03 -6.31
CA CYS A 26 -7.51 12.25 -7.53
C CYS A 26 -8.94 11.73 -7.74
N GLY A 27 -9.54 11.15 -6.70
CA GLY A 27 -10.92 10.66 -6.71
C GLY A 27 -11.94 11.75 -7.01
N ALA A 28 -11.80 12.94 -6.40
CA ALA A 28 -12.66 14.10 -6.65
C ALA A 28 -12.59 14.61 -8.09
N SER A 29 -11.45 14.37 -8.78
CA SER A 29 -11.27 14.67 -10.21
C SER A 29 -11.84 13.58 -11.14
N GLY A 30 -12.48 12.55 -10.60
CA GLY A 30 -12.92 11.38 -11.35
C GLY A 30 -11.76 10.60 -11.97
N GLY A 31 -10.56 10.66 -11.38
CA GLY A 31 -9.35 10.04 -11.91
C GLY A 31 -8.71 10.79 -13.08
N SER A 32 -9.22 11.95 -13.50
CA SER A 32 -8.66 12.70 -14.64
C SER A 32 -7.26 13.27 -14.43
N ARG A 33 -6.72 13.17 -13.21
CA ARG A 33 -5.40 13.67 -12.80
C ARG A 33 -4.56 12.59 -12.10
N GLU A 34 -4.75 11.34 -12.50
CA GLU A 34 -4.00 10.20 -11.96
C GLU A 34 -2.48 10.38 -12.15
N ASP A 35 -2.05 10.95 -13.27
CA ASP A 35 -0.66 11.29 -13.56
C ASP A 35 -0.05 12.27 -12.53
N LEU A 36 -0.81 13.30 -12.14
CA LEU A 36 -0.39 14.26 -11.12
C LEU A 36 -0.43 13.66 -9.72
N HIS A 37 -1.38 12.77 -9.44
CA HIS A 37 -1.43 12.00 -8.20
C HIS A 37 -0.17 11.14 -8.06
N ASP A 38 0.18 10.37 -9.08
CA ASP A 38 1.34 9.47 -9.05
C ASP A 38 2.65 10.26 -8.89
N LEU A 39 2.77 11.40 -9.58
CA LEU A 39 3.90 12.31 -9.40
C LEU A 39 3.98 12.84 -7.97
N ALA A 40 2.87 13.28 -7.40
CA ALA A 40 2.83 13.83 -6.04
C ALA A 40 3.16 12.77 -4.98
N VAL A 41 2.65 11.54 -5.14
CA VAL A 41 3.01 10.39 -4.30
C VAL A 41 4.50 10.08 -4.43
N GLY A 42 5.04 10.07 -5.66
CA GLY A 42 6.47 9.86 -5.89
C GLY A 42 7.35 10.89 -5.17
N VAL A 43 6.96 12.17 -5.19
CA VAL A 43 7.65 13.23 -4.41
C VAL A 43 7.50 13.00 -2.91
N LEU A 44 6.31 12.66 -2.42
CA LEU A 44 6.05 12.40 -1.01
C LEU A 44 6.87 11.20 -0.48
N GLU A 45 7.06 10.16 -1.29
CA GLU A 45 7.91 9.00 -0.96
C GLU A 45 9.38 9.41 -0.76
N THR A 46 9.88 10.46 -1.41
CA THR A 46 11.26 10.96 -1.15
C THR A 46 11.45 11.52 0.26
N SER A 47 10.35 11.92 0.91
CA SER A 47 10.36 12.41 2.30
C SER A 47 10.14 11.30 3.33
N ARG A 48 9.84 10.08 2.89
CA ARG A 48 9.54 8.95 3.78
C ARG A 48 10.84 8.44 4.44
N PRO A 49 10.94 8.45 5.79
CA PRO A 49 12.06 7.83 6.48
C PRO A 49 12.14 6.33 6.19
N ALA A 50 13.34 5.83 5.89
CA ALA A 50 13.57 4.42 5.51
C ALA A 50 13.09 3.41 6.57
N HIS A 51 13.09 3.78 7.85
CA HIS A 51 12.62 2.91 8.94
C HIS A 51 11.08 2.80 9.02
N TRP A 52 10.33 3.62 8.28
CA TRP A 52 8.87 3.42 8.11
C TRP A 52 8.55 2.40 7.04
N THR A 53 9.53 2.02 6.23
CA THR A 53 9.40 0.89 5.31
C THR A 53 9.49 -0.37 6.16
N THR A 54 8.35 -0.98 6.43
CA THR A 54 8.34 -2.30 7.07
C THR A 54 9.06 -3.25 6.11
N SER A 55 10.31 -3.62 6.41
CA SER A 55 10.97 -4.67 5.64
C SER A 55 10.11 -5.93 5.74
N MET A 56 9.56 -6.34 4.60
CA MET A 56 8.76 -7.55 4.52
C MET A 56 9.65 -8.79 4.37
N GLU A 57 10.97 -8.63 4.30
CA GLU A 57 11.86 -9.74 3.96
C GLU A 57 11.79 -10.87 4.98
N ASP A 58 11.69 -10.52 6.26
CA ASP A 58 11.59 -11.44 7.40
C ASP A 58 10.19 -11.48 8.03
N SER A 59 9.21 -10.82 7.40
CA SER A 59 7.85 -10.77 7.95
C SER A 59 7.15 -12.12 7.75
N PRO A 60 6.50 -12.68 8.78
CA PRO A 60 5.63 -13.84 8.61
C PRO A 60 4.45 -13.57 7.65
N ALA A 61 4.16 -12.30 7.35
CA ALA A 61 3.16 -11.88 6.38
C ALA A 61 3.69 -11.81 4.93
N ARG A 62 4.97 -12.12 4.67
CA ARG A 62 5.57 -12.00 3.34
C ARG A 62 4.83 -12.80 2.28
N SER A 63 4.53 -14.06 2.57
CA SER A 63 3.79 -14.94 1.63
C SER A 63 2.40 -14.39 1.31
N LEU A 64 1.73 -13.81 2.32
CA LEU A 64 0.44 -13.16 2.15
C LEU A 64 0.55 -11.93 1.23
N TRP A 65 1.56 -11.08 1.45
CA TRP A 65 1.81 -9.91 0.60
C TRP A 65 2.21 -10.27 -0.82
N CYS A 66 3.06 -11.28 -1.03
CA CYS A 66 3.35 -11.80 -2.37
C CYS A 66 2.05 -12.19 -3.09
N ARG A 67 1.15 -12.88 -2.39
CA ARG A 67 -0.13 -13.28 -2.97
C ARG A 67 -1.07 -12.11 -3.26
N VAL A 68 -1.07 -11.07 -2.42
CA VAL A 68 -1.78 -9.81 -2.68
C VAL A 68 -1.28 -9.18 -3.98
N TYR A 69 0.03 -9.03 -4.15
CA TYR A 69 0.61 -8.42 -5.35
C TYR A 69 0.33 -9.22 -6.62
N GLU A 70 0.41 -10.56 -6.56
CA GLU A 70 0.05 -11.42 -7.70
C GLU A 70 -1.41 -11.19 -8.16
N ILE A 71 -2.35 -11.14 -7.21
CA ILE A 71 -3.76 -10.94 -7.51
C ILE A 71 -4.02 -9.53 -8.07
N ILE A 72 -3.39 -8.50 -7.49
CA ILE A 72 -3.49 -7.12 -8.01
C ILE A 72 -2.95 -7.05 -9.44
N GLY A 73 -1.78 -7.63 -9.71
CA GLY A 73 -1.18 -7.66 -11.04
C GLY A 73 -2.07 -8.38 -12.06
N ALA A 74 -2.70 -9.50 -11.66
CA ALA A 74 -3.61 -10.23 -12.53
C ALA A 74 -4.92 -9.46 -12.80
N LEU A 75 -5.45 -8.72 -11.82
CA LEU A 75 -6.62 -7.85 -11.99
C LEU A 75 -6.32 -6.67 -12.94
N ALA A 76 -5.15 -6.04 -12.77
CA ALA A 76 -4.70 -4.98 -13.68
C ALA A 76 -4.58 -5.51 -15.12
N HIS A 77 -3.92 -6.66 -15.31
CA HIS A 77 -3.81 -7.28 -16.62
C HIS A 77 -5.16 -7.65 -17.24
N LEU A 78 -6.11 -8.14 -16.44
CA LEU A 78 -7.47 -8.43 -16.91
C LEU A 78 -8.18 -7.15 -17.40
N ALA A 79 -8.07 -6.05 -16.66
CA ALA A 79 -8.66 -4.78 -17.01
C ALA A 79 -8.11 -4.24 -18.34
N ASP A 80 -6.80 -4.38 -18.55
CA ASP A 80 -6.10 -3.87 -19.74
C ASP A 80 -6.29 -4.75 -20.98
N ALA A 81 -6.13 -6.06 -20.81
CA ALA A 81 -5.99 -6.99 -21.95
C ALA A 81 -7.26 -7.77 -22.28
N ALA A 82 -8.16 -8.00 -21.31
CA ALA A 82 -9.32 -8.89 -21.50
C ALA A 82 -10.53 -8.54 -20.60
N PRO A 83 -11.04 -7.29 -20.61
CA PRO A 83 -12.05 -6.82 -19.65
C PRO A 83 -13.39 -7.56 -19.70
N HIS A 84 -13.64 -8.34 -20.76
CA HIS A 84 -14.88 -9.11 -20.93
C HIS A 84 -14.68 -10.63 -20.85
N ASP A 85 -13.49 -11.12 -20.48
CA ASP A 85 -13.26 -12.55 -20.30
C ASP A 85 -13.93 -13.04 -19.00
N ALA A 86 -15.19 -13.45 -19.13
CA ALA A 86 -16.01 -13.97 -18.04
C ALA A 86 -15.43 -15.22 -17.37
N ARG A 87 -14.49 -15.95 -17.99
CA ARG A 87 -13.81 -17.09 -17.34
C ARG A 87 -12.71 -16.57 -16.42
N GLN A 88 -11.88 -15.64 -16.89
CA GLN A 88 -10.84 -15.03 -16.05
C GLN A 88 -11.43 -14.22 -14.90
N ILE A 89 -12.50 -13.45 -15.14
CA ILE A 89 -13.22 -12.73 -14.07
C ILE A 89 -13.65 -13.69 -12.96
N ARG A 90 -14.28 -14.81 -13.31
CA ARG A 90 -14.73 -15.81 -12.32
C ARG A 90 -13.56 -16.44 -11.57
N ARG A 91 -12.49 -16.79 -12.28
CA ARG A 91 -11.28 -17.35 -11.67
C ARG A 91 -10.67 -16.39 -10.66
N LEU A 92 -10.41 -15.14 -11.06
CA LEU A 92 -9.81 -14.13 -10.19
C LEU A 92 -10.70 -13.81 -8.99
N SER A 93 -12.02 -13.81 -9.16
CA SER A 93 -12.97 -13.62 -8.06
C SER A 93 -12.83 -14.71 -6.97
N VAL A 94 -12.59 -15.98 -7.37
CA VAL A 94 -12.34 -17.08 -6.42
C VAL A 94 -11.00 -16.87 -5.69
N GLU A 95 -9.96 -16.44 -6.41
CA GLU A 95 -8.65 -16.17 -5.81
C GLU A 95 -8.70 -15.00 -4.81
N VAL A 96 -9.41 -13.92 -5.14
CA VAL A 96 -9.66 -12.78 -4.24
C VAL A 96 -10.43 -13.22 -2.99
N LYS A 97 -11.47 -14.03 -3.16
CA LYS A 97 -12.25 -14.55 -2.02
C LYS A 97 -11.38 -15.38 -1.08
N TRP A 98 -10.57 -16.29 -1.65
CA TRP A 98 -9.65 -17.12 -0.86
C TRP A 98 -8.64 -16.26 -0.10
N LEU A 99 -8.06 -15.24 -0.75
CA LEU A 99 -7.14 -14.31 -0.10
C LEU A 99 -7.82 -13.57 1.06
N ALA A 100 -9.04 -13.06 0.86
CA ALA A 100 -9.80 -12.36 1.90
C ALA A 100 -10.11 -13.27 3.11
N GLU A 101 -10.47 -14.53 2.87
CA GLU A 101 -10.65 -15.54 3.92
C GLU A 101 -9.34 -15.80 4.67
N HIS A 102 -8.22 -15.91 3.95
CA HIS A 102 -6.91 -16.16 4.54
C HIS A 102 -6.43 -14.98 5.40
N MET A 103 -6.61 -13.74 4.91
CA MET A 103 -6.29 -12.51 5.64
C MET A 103 -7.08 -12.40 6.96
N ARG A 104 -8.33 -12.86 7.00
CA ARG A 104 -9.15 -12.87 8.23
C ARG A 104 -8.61 -13.80 9.31
N THR A 105 -7.98 -14.90 8.90
CA THR A 105 -7.39 -15.89 9.83
C THR A 105 -5.92 -15.61 10.13
N PHE A 106 -5.32 -14.60 9.50
CA PHE A 106 -3.91 -14.29 9.68
C PHE A 106 -3.67 -13.79 11.12
N PRO A 107 -2.72 -14.38 11.86
CA PRO A 107 -2.49 -14.03 13.25
C PRO A 107 -2.06 -12.56 13.35
N GLY A 108 -2.78 -11.81 14.19
CA GLY A 108 -2.42 -10.43 14.51
C GLY A 108 -1.04 -10.38 15.20
N PRO A 109 -0.35 -9.23 15.14
CA PRO A 109 0.94 -9.08 15.81
C PRO A 109 0.78 -9.39 17.30
N VAL A 110 1.57 -10.35 17.79
CA VAL A 110 1.69 -10.62 19.22
C VAL A 110 2.16 -9.33 19.87
N ARG A 111 1.30 -8.69 20.65
CA ARG A 111 1.71 -7.59 21.52
C ARG A 111 2.67 -8.20 22.54
N VAL A 112 3.97 -8.07 22.30
CA VAL A 112 4.97 -8.34 23.33
C VAL A 112 4.74 -7.26 24.39
N SER A 113 4.05 -7.63 25.46
CA SER A 113 3.90 -6.78 26.63
C SER A 113 5.31 -6.56 27.18
N GLU A 114 5.84 -5.34 27.05
CA GLU A 114 7.06 -4.95 27.74
C GLU A 114 6.80 -5.11 29.24
N CYS A 115 7.34 -6.18 29.82
CA CYS A 115 7.43 -6.35 31.27
C CYS A 115 8.55 -5.40 31.72
N SER A 116 8.19 -4.16 32.09
CA SER A 116 9.09 -3.27 32.80
C SER A 116 9.07 -3.66 34.27
N ASP A 117 10.06 -4.44 34.71
CA ASP A 117 10.36 -4.54 36.14
C ASP A 117 11.20 -3.32 36.54
N ALA A 118 10.69 -2.63 37.56
CA ALA A 118 11.31 -1.53 38.27
C ALA A 118 12.25 -2.02 39.37
#